data_AF-A0A9X3ZLF3-F1
#
_entry.id   AF-A0A9X3ZLF3-F1
#
_cell.length_a   1.000
_cell.length_b   1.000
_cell.length_c   1.000
_cell.angle_alpha   90.00
_cell.angle_beta   90.00
_cell.angle_gamma   90.00
#
_symmetry.space_group_name_H-M   'P 1'
#
loop_
_entity.id
_entity.type
_entity.pdbx_description
1 polymer ?
#
loop_
_entity_poly.entity_id
_entity_poly.type
_entity_poly.pdbx_seq_one_letter_code
_entity_poly.pdbx_strand_id
1 'polypeptide(L)' 'MNWEQEYIMETYELPFLEKGLLIKCGQDTGKITGFKNGKVKVKLDNGKNVSYHPTWEMIYFDENNNVLADFTTGDKNNG' A
#
# COMPACT_ATOMS: atom_id res chain seq x y z
N MET A 1 16.18 11.75 1.62
CA MET A 1 16.24 10.41 1.01
C MET A 1 15.41 9.48 1.87
N ASN A 2 14.37 8.86 1.32
CA ASN A 2 13.39 8.08 2.08
C ASN A 2 13.72 6.59 1.92
N TRP A 3 14.83 6.15 2.54
CA TRP A 3 15.35 4.78 2.40
C TRP A 3 14.30 3.71 2.75
N GLU A 4 13.37 4.02 3.65
CA GLU A 4 12.27 3.10 4.00
C GLU A 4 11.31 2.87 2.85
N GLN A 5 11.05 3.88 2.03
CA GLN A 5 10.24 3.75 0.82
C GLN A 5 10.99 2.94 -0.23
N GLU A 6 12.24 3.31 -0.53
CA GLU A 6 13.10 2.57 -1.48
C GLU A 6 13.20 1.09 -1.14
N TYR A 7 13.45 0.78 0.14
CA TYR A 7 13.46 -0.60 0.64
C TYR A 7 12.16 -1.35 0.35
N ILE A 8 10.99 -0.73 0.59
CA ILE A 8 9.69 -1.35 0.32
C ILE A 8 9.47 -1.53 -1.19
N MET A 9 9.80 -0.52 -2.00
CA MET A 9 9.64 -0.57 -3.46
C MET A 9 10.47 -1.72 -4.06
N GLU A 10 11.72 -1.88 -3.61
CA GLU A 10 12.61 -2.95 -4.08
C GLU A 10 12.21 -4.33 -3.55
N THR A 11 11.86 -4.43 -2.25
CA THR A 11 11.55 -5.72 -1.61
C THR A 11 10.26 -6.35 -2.15
N TYR A 12 9.26 -5.52 -2.48
CA TYR A 12 7.94 -5.99 -2.90
C TYR A 12 7.62 -5.70 -4.38
N GLU A 13 8.60 -5.20 -5.14
CA GLU A 13 8.45 -4.85 -6.56
C GLU A 13 7.32 -3.81 -6.81
N LEU A 14 7.26 -2.79 -5.96
CA LEU A 14 6.25 -1.73 -5.99
C LEU A 14 6.85 -0.35 -6.35
N PRO A 15 7.37 -0.14 -7.57
CA PRO A 15 8.13 1.08 -7.93
C PRO A 15 7.29 2.37 -7.96
N PHE A 16 5.96 2.24 -7.91
CA PHE A 16 5.01 3.36 -7.96
C PHE A 16 4.63 3.90 -6.58
N LEU A 17 5.16 3.33 -5.48
CA LEU A 17 4.77 3.79 -4.13
C LEU A 17 5.23 5.21 -3.89
N GLU A 18 4.28 6.08 -3.54
CA GLU A 18 4.54 7.45 -3.16
C GLU A 18 3.51 7.96 -2.15
N LYS A 19 3.79 9.11 -1.51
CA LYS A 19 2.82 9.76 -0.63
C LYS A 19 1.68 10.35 -1.45
N GLY A 20 0.47 10.24 -0.94
CA GLY A 20 -0.75 10.71 -1.60
C GLY A 20 -1.46 9.64 -2.43
N LEU A 21 -0.77 8.55 -2.76
CA LEU A 21 -1.33 7.41 -3.49
C LEU A 21 -2.54 6.82 -2.75
N LEU A 22 -3.60 6.54 -3.50
CA LEU A 22 -4.82 5.94 -2.99
C LEU A 22 -4.62 4.43 -2.79
N ILE A 23 -5.08 3.92 -1.67
CA ILE A 23 -5.08 2.48 -1.38
C ILE A 23 -6.45 2.02 -0.86
N LYS A 24 -6.69 0.73 -0.96
CA LYS A 24 -7.76 0.00 -0.29
C LYS A 24 -7.19 -1.22 0.42
N CYS A 25 -7.66 -1.49 1.63
CA CYS A 25 -7.34 -2.70 2.40
C CYS A 25 -8.63 -3.25 3.00
N GLY A 26 -9.15 -4.36 2.47
CA GLY A 26 -10.47 -4.86 2.84
C GLY A 26 -11.59 -3.83 2.57
N GLN A 27 -12.23 -3.34 3.63
CA GLN A 27 -13.26 -2.28 3.54
C GLN A 27 -12.71 -0.87 3.76
N ASP A 28 -11.45 -0.74 4.18
CA ASP A 28 -10.83 0.55 4.46
C ASP A 28 -10.22 1.15 3.18
N THR A 29 -10.38 2.45 3.02
CA THR A 29 -9.77 3.26 1.94
C THR A 29 -9.01 4.42 2.58
N GLY A 30 -7.91 4.84 1.95
CA GLY A 30 -7.15 5.99 2.42
C GLY A 30 -5.97 6.34 1.53
N LYS A 31 -5.19 7.33 1.98
CA LYS A 31 -4.00 7.81 1.25
C LYS A 31 -2.72 7.53 2.02
N ILE A 32 -1.68 7.15 1.29
CA ILE A 32 -0.33 6.97 1.85
C ILE A 32 0.18 8.32 2.40
N THR A 33 0.62 8.34 3.65
CA THR A 33 1.22 9.52 4.30
C THR A 33 2.71 9.34 4.57
N GLY A 34 3.21 8.11 4.50
CA GLY A 34 4.63 7.82 4.63
C GLY A 34 4.91 6.33 4.72
N PHE A 35 6.16 6.02 5.08
CA PHE A 35 6.70 4.67 5.14
C PHE A 35 7.47 4.56 6.45
N LYS A 36 7.35 3.44 7.16
CA LYS A 36 8.11 3.18 8.38
C LYS A 36 8.20 1.70 8.69
N ASN A 37 9.38 1.21 9.08
CA ASN A 37 9.62 -0.18 9.51
C ASN A 37 9.08 -1.20 8.50
N GLY A 38 9.33 -0.99 7.21
CA GLY A 38 8.85 -1.87 6.12
C GLY A 38 7.33 -1.84 5.89
N LYS A 39 6.61 -0.88 6.46
CA LYS A 39 5.16 -0.72 6.33
C LYS A 39 4.78 0.59 5.64
N VAL A 40 3.61 0.58 5.01
CA VAL A 40 2.98 1.76 4.43
C VAL A 40 2.09 2.42 5.48
N LYS A 41 2.33 3.70 5.77
CA LYS A 41 1.49 4.49 6.68
C LYS A 41 0.38 5.15 5.88
N VAL A 42 -0.85 5.00 6.32
CA VAL A 42 -2.05 5.45 5.60
C VAL A 42 -2.90 6.30 6.54
N LYS A 43 -3.41 7.41 6.02
CA LYS A 43 -4.52 8.15 6.63
C LYS A 43 -5.80 7.67 5.95
N LEU A 44 -6.63 6.96 6.71
CA LEU A 44 -7.91 6.44 6.25
C LEU A 44 -8.93 7.58 6.10
N ASP A 45 -9.95 7.36 5.28
CA ASP A 45 -11.02 8.33 5.05
C ASP A 45 -11.83 8.62 6.31
N ASN A 46 -11.87 7.67 7.26
CA ASN A 46 -12.45 7.87 8.59
C ASN A 46 -11.56 8.71 9.55
N GLY A 47 -10.41 9.21 9.07
CA GLY A 47 -9.48 10.07 9.81
C GLY A 47 -8.42 9.33 10.63
N LYS A 48 -8.49 8.00 10.76
CA LYS A 48 -7.49 7.21 11.50
C LYS A 48 -6.17 7.11 10.74
N ASN A 49 -5.07 7.01 11.49
CA ASN A 49 -3.75 6.69 10.93
C ASN A 49 -3.43 5.22 11.22
N VAL A 50 -3.18 4.44 10.19
CA VAL A 50 -2.90 2.99 10.28
C VAL A 50 -1.61 2.69 9.51
N SER A 51 -0.97 1.56 9.82
CA SER A 51 0.18 1.06 9.06
C SER A 51 -0.10 -0.34 8.56
N TYR A 52 -0.05 -0.53 7.24
CA TYR A 52 -0.33 -1.80 6.59
C TYR A 52 0.96 -2.47 6.11
N HIS A 53 0.92 -3.80 6.05
CA HIS A 53 1.93 -4.54 5.30
C HIS A 53 1.72 -4.27 3.80
N PRO A 54 2.77 -3.99 3.00
CA PRO A 54 2.61 -3.55 1.61
C PRO A 54 1.83 -4.52 0.71
N THR A 55 1.78 -5.80 1.04
CA THR A 55 1.16 -6.84 0.22
C THR A 55 -0.03 -7.54 0.88
N TRP A 56 -0.51 -7.08 2.05
CA TRP A 56 -1.56 -7.80 2.78
C TRP A 56 -2.94 -7.25 2.47
N GLU A 57 -3.68 -7.91 1.58
CA GLU A 57 -5.03 -7.51 1.14
C GLU A 57 -5.11 -6.07 0.60
N MET A 58 -4.00 -5.59 0.05
CA MET A 58 -3.85 -4.22 -0.45
C MET A 58 -4.26 -4.12 -1.92
N ILE A 59 -4.94 -3.04 -2.28
CA ILE A 59 -5.08 -2.58 -3.67
C ILE A 59 -4.52 -1.17 -3.75
N TYR A 60 -3.69 -0.90 -4.74
CA TYR A 60 -3.09 0.39 -5.01
C TYR A 60 -3.69 1.00 -6.27
N PHE A 61 -3.98 2.29 -6.26
CA PHE A 61 -4.59 2.99 -7.37
C PHE A 61 -3.78 4.20 -7.82
N ASP A 62 -3.79 4.47 -9.12
CA ASP A 62 -3.31 5.74 -9.65
C ASP A 62 -4.31 6.88 -9.39
N GLU A 63 -3.97 8.09 -9.84
CA GLU A 63 -4.82 9.28 -9.71
C GLU A 63 -6.16 9.20 -10.47
N ASN A 64 -6.26 8.31 -11.46
CA ASN A 64 -7.45 8.08 -12.27
C ASN A 64 -8.29 6.89 -11.75
N ASN A 65 -7.97 6.36 -10.57
CA ASN A 65 -8.56 5.15 -9.96
C ASN A 65 -8.30 3.85 -10.76
N ASN A 66 -7.29 3.80 -11.63
CA ASN A 66 -6.85 2.54 -12.22
C ASN A 66 -6.04 1.74 -11.20
N VAL A 67 -6.19 0.41 -11.22
CA VAL A 67 -5.43 -0.48 -10.33
C VAL A 67 -3.97 -0.58 -10.79
N LEU A 68 -3.04 -0.26 -9.90
CA LEU A 68 -1.59 -0.42 -10.08
C LEU A 68 -1.10 -1.79 -9.59
N ALA A 69 -1.67 -2.29 -8.49
CA ALA A 69 -1.44 -3.64 -7.98
C ALA A 69 -2.61 -4.09 -7.09
N ASP A 70 -2.90 -5.39 -7.09
CA ASP A 70 -3.97 -6.02 -6.30
C ASP A 70 -3.43 -7.27 -5.59
N PHE A 71 -3.46 -7.24 -4.26
CA PHE A 71 -3.02 -8.31 -3.37
C PHE A 71 -4.19 -8.94 -2.59
N THR A 72 -5.44 -8.69 -3.00
CA THR A 72 -6.63 -9.28 -2.36
C THR A 72 -6.91 -10.71 -2.85
N THR A 73 -6.37 -11.05 -4.01
CA THR A 73 -6.52 -12.36 -4.66
C THR A 73 -5.22 -13.14 -4.63
N GLY A 74 -4.62 -13.27 -3.44
CA GLY A 74 -3.58 -14.28 -3.25
C GLY A 74 -4.19 -15.68 -3.33
N ASP A 75 -3.82 -16.45 -4.35
CA ASP A 75 -4.07 -17.88 -4.46
C ASP A 75 -3.85 -18.56 -3.10
N LYS A 76 -4.89 -19.19 -2.56
CA LYS A 76 -4.82 -20.08 -1.39
C LYS A 76 -4.03 -21.38 -1.65
N ASN A 77 -3.28 -21.45 -2.75
CA ASN A 77 -2.54 -22.63 -3.17
C ASN A 77 -1.05 -22.28 -3.28
N ASN A 78 -0.35 -22.40 -2.15
CA ASN A 78 0.98 -23.00 -2.12
C ASN A 78 1.23 -23.47 -0.69
N GLY A 79 0.92 -24.74 -0.47
CA GLY A 79 1.51 -25.55 0.59
C GLY A 79 2.90 -26.02 0.20
#